data_AF-A0A3N6AWW1-F1
#
_entry.id   AF-A0A3N6AWW1-F1
#
_cell.length_a   1.000
_cell.length_b   1.000
_cell.length_c   1.000
_cell.angle_alpha   90.00
_cell.angle_beta   90.00
_cell.angle_gamma   90.00
#
_symmetry.space_group_name_H-M   'P 1'
#
loop_
_entity.id
_entity.type
_entity.pdbx_description
1 polymer ?
#
loop_
_entity_poly.entity_id
_entity_poly.type
_entity_poly.pdbx_seq_one_letter_code
_entity_poly.pdbx_strand_id
1 'polypeptide(L)' 'MTDSIGVLHFEKAFAAINGMYQYFDRECARRLFQKYAYINKESDMGIPGLAKAKKSYYPVMREKAYKLVLK' A
#
# COMPACT_ATOMS: atom_id res chain seq x y z
N MET A 1 -5.73 9.17 11.33
CA MET A 1 -6.06 8.90 9.92
C MET A 1 -7.21 9.80 9.56
N THR A 2 -7.13 10.53 8.44
CA THR A 2 -8.20 11.45 8.02
C THR A 2 -9.30 10.69 7.28
N ASP A 3 -10.50 11.26 7.23
CA ASP A 3 -11.66 10.66 6.55
C ASP A 3 -11.47 10.45 5.03
N SER A 4 -10.40 11.01 4.47
CA SER A 4 -10.04 10.95 3.04
C SER A 4 -9.09 9.80 2.66
N ILE A 5 -8.60 9.00 3.62
CA ILE A 5 -7.59 7.96 3.38
C ILE A 5 -8.14 6.58 3.73
N GLY A 6 -8.17 5.68 2.75
CA GLY A 6 -8.41 4.25 2.97
C GLY A 6 -7.11 3.50 3.24
N VAL A 7 -7.13 2.47 4.09
CA VAL A 7 -5.93 1.69 4.44
C VAL A 7 -6.08 0.26 3.97
N LEU A 8 -5.09 -0.22 3.21
CA LEU A 8 -4.98 -1.61 2.81
C LEU A 8 -4.11 -2.36 3.83
N HIS A 9 -4.73 -2.78 4.94
CA HIS A 9 -4.01 -3.45 6.03
C HIS A 9 -3.42 -4.81 5.63
N PHE A 10 -4.16 -5.56 4.81
CA PHE A 10 -3.74 -6.88 4.37
C PHE A 10 -4.03 -7.06 2.88
N GLU A 11 -3.10 -7.72 2.21
CA GLU A 11 -3.19 -8.09 0.81
C GLU A 11 -2.65 -9.52 0.65
N LYS A 12 -3.45 -10.39 0.04
CA LYS A 12 -3.06 -11.77 -0.27
C LYS A 12 -3.62 -12.16 -1.62
N ALA A 13 -2.74 -12.64 -2.49
CA ALA A 13 -3.08 -13.15 -3.80
C ALA A 13 -2.21 -14.37 -4.13
N PHE A 14 -2.65 -15.19 -5.08
CA PHE A 14 -1.88 -16.34 -5.55
C PHE A 14 -0.66 -15.87 -6.35
N ALA A 15 0.53 -16.01 -5.77
CA ALA A 15 1.78 -15.55 -6.38
C ALA A 15 2.18 -16.32 -7.65
N ALA A 16 1.66 -17.54 -7.83
CA ALA A 16 1.87 -18.34 -9.04
C ALA A 16 1.19 -17.72 -10.29
N ILE A 17 0.21 -16.84 -10.08
CA ILE A 17 -0.51 -16.18 -11.16
C ILE A 17 0.12 -14.80 -11.38
N ASN A 18 0.78 -14.64 -12.53
CA ASN A 18 1.37 -13.37 -12.92
C ASN A 18 0.32 -12.26 -12.98
N GLY A 19 0.58 -11.14 -12.33
CA GLY A 19 -0.33 -9.99 -12.34
C GLY A 19 -1.46 -10.03 -11.29
N MET A 20 -1.57 -11.12 -10.51
CA MET A 20 -2.71 -11.30 -9.59
C MET A 20 -2.77 -10.25 -8.47
N TYR A 21 -1.62 -9.86 -7.92
CA TYR A 21 -1.54 -8.78 -6.94
C TYR A 21 -1.96 -7.43 -7.56
N GLN A 22 -1.50 -7.13 -8.77
CA GLN A 22 -1.88 -5.91 -9.49
C GLN A 22 -3.38 -5.86 -9.81
N TYR A 23 -3.95 -6.98 -10.23
CA TYR A 23 -5.37 -7.11 -10.45
C TYR A 23 -6.17 -6.89 -9.14
N PHE A 24 -5.75 -7.55 -8.07
CA PHE A 24 -6.38 -7.44 -6.75
C PHE A 24 -6.36 -5.99 -6.25
N ASP A 25 -5.20 -5.34 -6.30
CA ASP A 25 -5.04 -3.93 -5.94
C ASP A 25 -5.96 -3.00 -6.72
N ARG A 26 -6.04 -3.19 -8.05
CA ARG A 26 -6.91 -2.40 -8.92
C ARG A 26 -8.39 -2.57 -8.53
N GLU A 27 -8.84 -3.78 -8.26
CA GLU A 27 -10.23 -4.02 -7.87
C GLU A 27 -10.53 -3.52 -6.46
N CYS A 28 -9.59 -3.60 -5.51
CA CYS A 28 -9.72 -2.99 -4.19
C CYS A 28 -9.85 -1.46 -4.30
N ALA A 29 -8.97 -0.81 -5.06
CA ALA A 29 -9.04 0.63 -5.32
C ALA A 29 -10.39 1.01 -5.94
N ARG A 30 -10.84 0.25 -6.95
CA ARG A 30 -12.09 0.53 -7.68
C ARG A 30 -13.34 0.21 -6.90
N ARG A 31 -13.34 -0.71 -5.94
CA ARG A 31 -14.58 -1.17 -5.27
C ARG A 31 -14.64 -0.79 -3.79
N LEU A 32 -13.55 -0.97 -3.06
CA LEU A 32 -13.51 -0.77 -1.62
C LEU A 32 -13.15 0.67 -1.26
N PHE A 33 -12.29 1.30 -2.07
CA PHE A 33 -11.75 2.62 -1.74
C PHE A 33 -12.31 3.77 -2.59
N GLN A 34 -13.45 3.58 -3.26
CA GLN A 34 -14.05 4.57 -4.18
C GLN A 34 -14.28 5.96 -3.55
N LYS A 35 -14.52 6.01 -2.24
CA LYS A 35 -14.84 7.25 -1.51
C LYS A 35 -13.60 7.96 -0.96
N TYR A 36 -12.43 7.35 -1.05
CA TYR A 36 -11.19 7.89 -0.49
C TYR A 36 -10.34 8.49 -1.60
N ALA A 37 -9.75 9.66 -1.34
CA ALA A 37 -8.84 10.30 -2.27
C ALA A 37 -7.48 9.59 -2.32
N TYR A 38 -7.10 8.90 -1.23
CA TYR A 38 -5.82 8.23 -1.10
C TYR A 38 -5.98 6.82 -0.54
N ILE A 39 -5.05 5.94 -0.94
CA ILE A 39 -4.92 4.59 -0.42
C ILE A 39 -3.54 4.48 0.25
N ASN A 40 -3.54 4.16 1.54
CA ASN A 40 -2.32 3.84 2.27
C ASN A 40 -2.03 2.32 2.14
N LYS A 41 -0.94 1.97 1.45
CA LYS A 41 -0.44 0.59 1.28
C LYS A 41 0.57 0.15 2.35
N GLU A 42 0.68 0.87 3.46
CA GLU A 42 1.55 0.55 4.62
C GLU A 42 3.06 0.51 4.31
N SER A 43 3.88 0.27 5.33
CA SER A 43 5.35 0.21 5.24
C SER A 43 5.86 -0.93 4.35
N ASP A 44 6.94 -0.69 3.58
CA ASP A 44 7.66 -1.73 2.84
C ASP A 44 8.59 -2.58 3.72
N MET A 45 8.70 -2.24 5.01
CA MET A 45 9.55 -2.91 6.01
C MET A 45 11.03 -3.04 5.60
N GLY A 46 11.49 -2.25 4.62
CA GLY A 46 12.83 -2.38 4.06
C GLY A 46 13.06 -3.61 3.18
N ILE A 47 12.01 -4.38 2.85
CA ILE A 47 12.14 -5.58 2.00
C ILE A 47 12.29 -5.12 0.53
N PRO A 48 13.41 -5.40 -0.17
CA PRO A 48 13.69 -4.81 -1.47
C PRO A 48 12.63 -5.11 -2.55
N GLY A 49 12.14 -6.36 -2.60
CA GLY A 49 11.09 -6.76 -3.55
C GLY A 49 9.77 -6.04 -3.28
N LEU A 50 9.39 -5.92 -2.00
CA LEU A 50 8.17 -5.22 -1.59
C LEU A 50 8.28 -3.71 -1.85
N ALA A 51 9.44 -3.11 -1.56
CA ALA A 51 9.71 -1.72 -1.84
C ALA A 51 9.64 -1.43 -3.35
N LYS A 52 10.19 -2.31 -4.19
CA LYS A 52 10.09 -2.20 -5.66
C LYS A 52 8.63 -2.27 -6.12
N ALA A 53 7.86 -3.23 -5.61
CA ALA A 53 6.45 -3.40 -5.95
C ALA A 53 5.60 -2.18 -5.53
N LYS A 54 5.82 -1.62 -4.33
CA LYS A 54 5.09 -0.42 -3.88
C LYS A 54 5.47 0.81 -4.69
N LYS A 55 6.75 0.95 -5.08
CA LYS A 55 7.22 2.05 -5.94
C LYS A 55 6.67 2.00 -7.36
N SER A 56 6.39 0.81 -7.92
CA SER A 56 5.85 0.70 -9.28
C SER A 56 4.43 1.24 -9.43
N TYR A 57 3.74 1.52 -8.32
CA TYR A 57 2.45 2.24 -8.32
C TYR A 57 2.58 3.76 -8.33
N TYR A 58 3.81 4.31 -8.39
CA TYR A 58 4.06 5.75 -8.40
C TYR A 58 3.36 6.48 -7.24
N PRO A 59 3.69 6.15 -5.97
CA PRO A 59 3.01 6.73 -4.82
C PRO A 59 3.19 8.25 -4.79
N VAL A 60 2.08 8.97 -4.62
CA VAL A 60 2.06 10.44 -4.52
C VAL A 60 2.83 10.95 -3.28
N MET A 61 2.92 10.11 -2.24
CA MET A 61 3.51 10.47 -0.95
C MET A 61 4.19 9.25 -0.31
N ARG A 62 5.29 9.48 0.41
CA ARG A 62 5.98 8.48 1.22
C ARG A 62 6.34 9.10 2.56
N GLU A 63 5.71 8.61 3.63
CA GLU A 63 5.92 9.11 4.98
C GLU A 63 7.09 8.41 5.66
N LYS A 64 7.83 9.16 6.48
CA LYS A 64 8.93 8.63 7.29
C LYS A 64 8.41 8.24 8.66
N ALA A 65 8.72 7.01 9.09
CA ALA A 65 8.48 6.57 10.46
C ALA A 65 9.70 6.92 11.34
N TYR A 66 9.44 7.47 12.52
CA TYR A 66 10.46 7.86 13.49
C TYR A 66 10.26 7.09 14.78
N LYS A 67 11.36 6.70 15.43
CA LYS A 67 11.36 6.11 16.77
C LYS A 67 11.85 7.16 17.76
N LEU A 68 11.00 7.56 18.69
CA LEU A 68 11.40 8.43 19.80
C LEU A 68 12.16 7.60 20.84
N VAL A 69 13.33 8.08 21.26
CA VAL A 69 14.15 7.43 22.29
C VAL A 69 14.47 8.48 23.35
N LEU A 70 14.09 8.21 24.60
CA LEU A 70 14.49 9.03 25.75
C LEU A 70 15.99 8.82 26.01
N LYS A 71 16.71 9.93 26.20
CA LYS A 71 18.11 9.92 26.66
C LYS A 71 18.15 9.99 28.18
#